data_AF-A0A538KIJ8-F1
#
_entry.id   AF-A0A538KIJ8-F1
#
_cell.length_a   1.000
_cell.length_b   1.000
_cell.length_c   1.000
_cell.angle_alpha   90.00
_cell.angle_beta   90.00
_cell.angle_gamma   90.00
#
_symmetry.space_group_name_H-M   'P 1'
#
loop_
_entity.id
_entity.type
_entity.pdbx_description
1 polymer ?
#
loop_
_entity_poly.entity_id
_entity_poly.type
_entity_poly.pdbx_seq_one_letter_code
_entity_poly.pdbx_strand_id
1 'polypeptide(L)'
;MGSDLAGELVRASGGRRGDQLRRCDRVAGCREGGVGECACEEQGGTQGGHEPYAAAARRIDRARHVDDRTESPPGRNRLFAQIGGKFLQPTSQGLLVSRPPPSVDDLPVHATRLRFLPAAAALLLALAAGMVFLYAPLDADQGLLQKIFYLHVPMAIVALCGFIAGGVFAVQQLRTRSRVWDLRSYIAIHLSLILGVGVLVTGSIWARAAWGHWWVWDEPTLVSFLVVFLLFACYQPLRFSIEDPERQARYASVFAVTAAAFVPVNFLAVRLAQGYVHPRVLTTAGGHMTGAMRLTFYIALLAMTVLYVTLFRAEIASKRDAIRLRRARRALEAAEAAA
;
A
#
# COMPACT_ATOMS: atom_id res chain seq x y z
N MET A 1 -68.40 6.99 19.42
CA MET A 1 -67.60 7.61 20.51
C MET A 1 -66.15 7.43 20.11
N GLY A 2 -65.59 8.27 19.23
CA GLY A 2 -65.22 9.66 19.50
C GLY A 2 -63.78 9.63 20.00
N SER A 3 -62.76 9.64 19.13
CA SER A 3 -62.04 10.86 18.68
C SER A 3 -61.81 11.85 19.82
N ASP A 4 -60.60 11.84 20.40
CA ASP A 4 -59.91 13.01 20.98
C ASP A 4 -58.87 12.57 22.02
N LEU A 5 -57.68 12.17 21.56
CA LEU A 5 -56.42 12.30 22.34
C LEU A 5 -55.24 12.54 21.37
N ALA A 6 -55.48 13.40 20.38
CA ALA A 6 -54.46 13.96 19.49
C ALA A 6 -54.50 15.49 19.64
N GLY A 7 -54.07 15.99 20.81
CA GLY A 7 -54.13 17.41 21.07
C GLY A 7 -53.84 17.76 22.52
N GLU A 8 -52.59 17.56 22.97
CA GLU A 8 -51.93 18.37 24.01
C GLU A 8 -50.60 17.72 24.40
N LEU A 9 -49.56 17.91 23.59
CA LEU A 9 -48.13 17.88 24.00
C LEU A 9 -47.18 18.32 22.86
N VAL A 10 -47.60 19.30 22.04
CA VAL A 10 -46.77 19.93 20.97
C VAL A 10 -46.50 21.42 21.27
N ARG A 11 -46.61 21.85 22.53
CA ARG A 11 -46.20 23.19 22.97
C ARG A 11 -45.19 23.09 24.11
N ALA A 12 -43.92 22.90 23.77
CA ALA A 12 -42.75 23.44 24.49
C ALA A 12 -41.42 22.87 23.95
N SER A 13 -40.99 23.28 22.75
CA SER A 13 -39.57 23.51 22.40
C SER A 13 -39.45 24.05 20.97
N GLY A 14 -39.77 25.33 20.79
CA GLY A 14 -39.48 26.04 19.55
C GLY A 14 -37.99 26.40 19.48
N GLY A 15 -37.29 25.90 18.47
CA GLY A 15 -35.89 26.25 18.16
C GLY A 15 -35.51 25.83 16.74
N ARG A 16 -36.11 26.52 15.75
CA ARG A 16 -36.12 26.25 14.31
C ARG A 16 -34.72 26.08 13.68
N ARG A 17 -34.46 24.88 13.13
CA ARG A 17 -33.57 24.65 11.97
C ARG A 17 -34.44 24.31 10.78
N GLY A 18 -34.24 25.01 9.66
CA GLY A 18 -34.86 24.70 8.37
C GLY A 18 -35.70 25.85 7.84
N ASP A 19 -35.05 26.82 7.21
CA ASP A 19 -35.65 27.67 6.17
C ASP A 19 -34.53 28.39 5.41
N GLN A 20 -33.92 27.67 4.46
CA GLN A 20 -33.04 28.24 3.44
C GLN A 20 -33.42 27.70 2.06
N LEU A 21 -34.72 27.80 1.74
CA LEU A 21 -35.20 27.62 0.38
C LEU A 21 -36.40 28.55 0.18
N ARG A 22 -36.28 29.43 -0.82
CA ARG A 22 -37.33 30.26 -1.44
C ARG A 22 -37.59 31.63 -0.81
N ARG A 23 -36.87 32.65 -1.31
CA ARG A 23 -37.46 33.94 -1.74
C ARG A 23 -36.44 34.74 -2.57
N CYS A 24 -36.52 34.57 -3.89
CA CYS A 24 -36.14 35.60 -4.85
C CYS A 24 -37.44 35.97 -5.56
N ASP A 25 -38.20 36.88 -4.96
CA ASP A 25 -39.36 37.48 -5.59
C ASP A 25 -39.07 38.97 -5.81
N ARG A 26 -39.27 39.39 -7.07
CA ARG A 26 -39.44 40.76 -7.57
C ARG A 26 -38.18 41.63 -7.71
N VAL A 27 -37.54 41.52 -8.89
CA VAL A 27 -36.86 42.66 -9.52
C VAL A 27 -37.79 43.25 -10.57
N ALA A 28 -38.16 44.52 -10.36
CA ALA A 28 -38.75 45.36 -11.37
C ALA A 28 -37.62 45.94 -12.24
N GLY A 29 -37.77 45.85 -13.56
CA GLY A 29 -37.08 46.71 -14.53
C GLY A 29 -35.62 46.38 -14.86
N CYS A 30 -35.40 45.44 -15.77
CA CYS A 30 -34.22 45.45 -16.63
C CYS A 30 -34.70 45.46 -18.08
N ARG A 31 -34.45 46.57 -18.78
CA ARG A 31 -34.70 46.74 -20.23
C ARG A 31 -33.56 46.10 -21.02
N GLU A 32 -33.92 45.60 -22.20
CA GLU A 32 -33.05 44.97 -23.18
C GLU A 32 -31.96 45.91 -23.72
N GLY A 33 -30.76 45.36 -23.90
CA GLY A 33 -29.73 45.90 -24.81
C GLY A 33 -28.51 46.53 -24.12
N GLY A 34 -27.40 45.79 -24.07
CA GLY A 34 -26.08 46.36 -23.76
C GLY A 34 -25.26 45.49 -22.81
N VAL A 35 -24.07 45.08 -23.26
CA VAL A 35 -23.07 44.32 -22.49
C VAL A 35 -22.65 45.14 -21.25
N GLY A 36 -22.94 44.64 -20.05
CA GLY A 36 -22.51 45.25 -18.79
C GLY A 36 -22.95 44.44 -17.58
N GLU A 37 -22.01 44.16 -16.68
CA GLU A 37 -22.21 43.42 -15.42
C GLU A 37 -23.29 44.05 -14.54
N CYS A 38 -24.27 43.26 -14.09
CA CYS A 38 -25.14 43.63 -12.98
C CYS A 38 -24.40 43.38 -11.66
N ALA A 39 -23.88 44.44 -11.05
CA ALA A 39 -23.32 44.43 -9.71
C ALA A 39 -24.44 44.47 -8.65
N CYS A 40 -24.39 43.56 -7.67
CA CYS A 40 -25.13 43.71 -6.42
C CYS A 40 -24.26 44.51 -5.44
N GLU A 41 -24.73 45.68 -5.04
CA GLU A 41 -24.08 46.55 -4.08
C GLU A 41 -24.55 46.19 -2.66
N GLU A 42 -23.67 45.58 -1.83
CA GLU A 42 -23.88 45.47 -0.39
C GLU A 42 -23.35 46.72 0.30
N GLN A 43 -24.27 47.53 0.85
CA GLN A 43 -23.95 48.67 1.68
C GLN A 43 -23.42 48.22 3.06
N GLY A 44 -22.38 48.92 3.50
CA GLY A 44 -21.50 48.54 4.62
C GLY A 44 -22.13 48.52 6.01
N GLY A 45 -21.42 47.80 6.91
CA GLY A 45 -21.75 47.70 8.33
C GLY A 45 -20.66 47.00 9.15
N THR A 46 -19.51 47.66 9.31
CA THR A 46 -18.47 47.57 10.38
C THR A 46 -18.38 46.34 11.30
N GLN A 47 -17.21 45.68 11.32
CA GLN A 47 -16.27 45.55 12.47
C GLN A 47 -15.31 44.34 12.32
N GLY A 48 -14.00 44.57 12.48
CA GLY A 48 -12.98 43.52 12.71
C GLY A 48 -11.87 43.48 11.66
N GLY A 49 -10.84 44.33 11.82
CA GLY A 49 -9.77 44.52 10.85
C GLY A 49 -8.79 43.34 10.74
N HIS A 50 -8.59 42.87 9.49
CA HIS A 50 -7.45 42.06 9.09
C HIS A 50 -6.34 42.96 8.55
N GLU A 51 -5.19 42.95 9.22
CA GLU A 51 -3.94 43.59 8.77
C GLU A 51 -3.39 42.87 7.51
N PRO A 52 -2.88 43.59 6.49
CA PRO A 52 -2.37 42.97 5.27
C PRO A 52 -1.01 42.29 5.46
N TYR A 53 -0.83 41.18 4.74
CA TYR A 53 0.24 40.16 4.75
C TYR A 53 1.69 40.67 4.49
N ALA A 54 1.95 41.97 4.55
CA ALA A 54 3.27 42.58 4.30
C ALA A 54 4.07 42.91 5.59
N ALA A 55 3.48 42.71 6.78
CA ALA A 55 4.13 43.01 8.07
C ALA A 55 4.80 41.79 8.76
N ALA A 56 4.47 40.56 8.35
CA ALA A 56 5.01 39.33 8.97
C ALA A 56 6.42 38.95 8.51
N ALA A 57 6.84 39.38 7.30
CA ALA A 57 8.15 39.03 6.73
C ALA A 57 9.33 39.80 7.37
N ARG A 58 9.07 40.90 8.10
CA ARG A 58 10.13 41.72 8.73
C ARG A 58 10.46 41.34 10.19
N ARG A 59 9.73 40.39 10.80
CA ARG A 59 10.01 39.91 12.17
C ARG A 59 10.88 38.65 12.24
N ILE A 60 11.14 37.97 11.12
CA ILE A 60 11.94 36.73 11.09
C ILE A 60 13.45 37.02 10.98
N ASP A 61 13.85 38.16 10.41
CA ASP A 61 15.28 38.52 10.26
C ASP A 61 15.95 39.07 11.53
N ARG A 62 15.19 39.36 12.59
CA ARG A 62 15.73 39.93 13.84
C ARG A 62 15.98 38.92 14.96
N ALA A 63 15.72 37.63 14.72
CA ALA A 63 15.91 36.56 15.70
C ALA A 63 17.18 35.71 15.44
N ARG A 64 18.10 36.16 14.58
CA ARG A 64 19.39 35.48 14.29
C ARG A 64 20.60 36.02 15.05
N HIS A 65 20.43 36.96 15.97
CA HIS A 65 21.52 37.49 16.78
C HIS A 65 21.11 37.66 18.23
N VAL A 66 21.11 36.57 19.02
CA VAL A 66 21.22 36.62 20.48
C VAL A 66 21.97 35.38 20.99
N ASP A 67 23.09 35.66 21.65
CA ASP A 67 23.91 34.90 22.60
C ASP A 67 24.34 33.45 22.34
N ASP A 68 25.60 33.36 21.91
CA ASP A 68 26.59 32.36 22.31
C ASP A 68 27.10 32.69 23.72
N ARG A 69 26.59 31.99 24.76
CA ARG A 69 27.23 31.74 26.08
C ARG A 69 26.24 31.09 27.05
N THR A 70 26.25 29.75 27.11
CA THR A 70 25.92 29.04 28.36
C THR A 70 26.93 27.92 28.57
N GLU A 71 27.86 28.16 29.49
CA GLU A 71 28.78 27.17 30.02
C GLU A 71 27.96 26.12 30.80
N SER A 72 28.16 24.84 30.47
CA SER A 72 27.56 23.71 31.20
C SER A 72 28.61 23.14 32.17
N PRO A 73 28.25 22.86 33.45
CA PRO A 73 29.22 22.46 34.46
C PRO A 73 29.75 21.03 34.23
N PRO A 74 31.01 20.72 34.63
CA PRO A 74 31.62 19.43 34.37
C PRO A 74 31.23 18.43 35.46
N GLY A 75 30.91 17.20 35.06
CA GLY A 75 30.96 16.06 35.97
C GLY A 75 29.62 15.40 36.27
N ARG A 76 29.11 14.62 35.32
CA ARG A 76 28.38 13.36 35.57
C ARG A 76 28.10 12.71 34.23
N ASN A 77 28.98 11.81 33.80
CA ASN A 77 28.68 10.65 32.94
C ASN A 77 30.00 9.98 32.51
N ARG A 78 30.78 9.49 33.49
CA ARG A 78 31.90 8.56 33.22
C ARG A 78 31.47 7.10 33.12
N LEU A 79 30.17 6.78 33.25
CA LEU A 79 29.71 5.38 33.26
C LEU A 79 29.17 4.87 31.91
N PHE A 80 28.86 5.74 30.94
CA PHE A 80 28.41 5.31 29.60
C PHE A 80 29.54 5.21 28.56
N ALA A 81 30.77 5.64 28.90
CA ALA A 81 31.91 5.62 27.99
C ALA A 81 32.63 4.25 27.91
N GLN A 82 32.28 3.28 28.75
CA GLN A 82 33.07 2.04 28.90
C GLN A 82 32.51 0.81 28.16
N ILE A 83 31.35 0.91 27.51
CA ILE A 83 30.73 -0.23 26.76
C ILE A 83 30.74 0.00 25.23
N GLY A 84 31.20 1.16 24.75
CA GLY A 84 31.31 1.49 23.32
C GLY A 84 32.68 1.30 22.68
N GLY A 85 33.64 0.67 23.37
CA GLY A 85 35.06 0.66 23.02
C GLY A 85 35.51 -0.34 21.95
N LYS A 86 34.70 -0.63 20.93
CA LYS A 86 35.11 -1.49 19.79
C LYS A 86 34.54 -1.04 18.45
N PHE A 87 34.63 0.24 18.09
CA PHE A 87 34.54 0.62 16.66
C PHE A 87 35.03 2.02 16.29
N LEU A 88 36.10 2.53 16.92
CA LEU A 88 36.69 3.80 16.46
C LEU A 88 38.21 3.66 16.43
N GLN A 89 38.74 3.30 15.25
CA GLN A 89 40.12 3.61 14.92
C GLN A 89 40.21 5.12 14.64
N PRO A 90 41.25 5.81 15.14
CA PRO A 90 41.49 7.20 14.79
C PRO A 90 42.27 7.22 13.46
N THR A 91 41.58 7.43 12.36
CA THR A 91 42.23 7.85 11.10
C THR A 91 42.13 9.36 10.97
N SER A 92 43.29 10.00 11.09
CA SER A 92 43.52 11.39 10.74
C SER A 92 43.12 11.63 9.28
N GLN A 93 42.33 12.67 9.04
CA GLN A 93 41.94 13.18 7.72
C GLN A 93 41.25 12.16 6.79
N GLY A 94 39.94 12.00 6.96
CA GLY A 94 39.09 11.30 6.00
C GLY A 94 37.70 11.89 6.05
N LEU A 95 37.38 12.70 5.04
CA LEU A 95 36.01 13.10 4.73
C LEU A 95 35.14 11.82 4.75
N LEU A 96 34.22 11.69 5.71
CA LEU A 96 33.25 10.60 5.74
C LEU A 96 32.27 10.83 4.57
N VAL A 97 32.72 10.51 3.36
CA VAL A 97 31.83 10.35 2.21
C VAL A 97 31.02 9.09 2.52
N SER A 98 29.85 9.26 3.13
CA SER A 98 28.85 8.22 3.21
C SER A 98 28.69 7.62 1.82
N ARG A 99 28.91 6.31 1.68
CA ARG A 99 28.77 5.61 0.40
C ARG A 99 27.42 6.01 -0.23
N PRO A 100 27.39 6.47 -1.49
CA PRO A 100 26.14 6.86 -2.11
C PRO A 100 25.15 5.69 -2.07
N PRO A 101 23.85 5.96 -1.86
CA PRO A 101 22.85 4.90 -1.87
C PRO A 101 22.95 4.12 -3.18
N PRO A 102 22.73 2.78 -3.16
CA PRO A 102 22.82 1.97 -4.36
C PRO A 102 21.89 2.53 -5.43
N SER A 103 22.41 2.63 -6.64
CA SER A 103 21.67 3.12 -7.80
C SER A 103 20.92 1.97 -8.47
N VAL A 104 19.93 2.31 -9.28
CA VAL A 104 19.17 1.30 -10.06
C VAL A 104 20.08 0.53 -11.03
N ASP A 105 21.21 1.11 -11.44
CA ASP A 105 22.18 0.47 -12.32
C ASP A 105 23.02 -0.60 -11.63
N ASP A 106 23.18 -0.49 -10.31
CA ASP A 106 23.95 -1.45 -9.50
C ASP A 106 23.17 -2.74 -9.21
N LEU A 107 21.89 -2.82 -9.64
CA LEU A 107 21.07 -3.99 -9.42
C LEU A 107 21.65 -5.22 -10.15
N PRO A 108 22.10 -6.26 -9.43
CA PRO A 108 22.72 -7.43 -10.03
C PRO A 108 21.63 -8.31 -10.65
N VAL A 109 21.29 -8.02 -11.91
CA VAL A 109 20.50 -8.93 -12.74
C VAL A 109 21.49 -9.74 -13.58
N HIS A 110 21.79 -10.95 -13.12
CA HIS A 110 22.57 -11.89 -13.91
C HIS A 110 21.70 -12.38 -15.07
N ALA A 111 21.96 -11.86 -16.28
CA ALA A 111 21.19 -12.15 -17.49
C ALA A 111 21.02 -13.66 -17.74
N THR A 112 22.05 -14.45 -17.46
CA THR A 112 22.02 -15.92 -17.62
C THR A 112 21.02 -16.59 -16.68
N ARG A 113 20.93 -16.18 -15.41
CA ARG A 113 19.98 -16.79 -14.44
C ARG A 113 18.53 -16.40 -14.72
N LEU A 114 18.29 -15.26 -15.39
CA LEU A 114 16.94 -14.83 -15.75
C LEU A 114 16.34 -15.67 -16.89
N ARG A 115 17.17 -16.29 -17.75
CA ARG A 115 16.69 -17.13 -18.87
C ARG A 115 16.13 -18.48 -18.41
N PHE A 116 16.74 -19.09 -17.40
CA PHE A 116 16.33 -20.42 -16.91
C PHE A 116 15.16 -20.37 -15.91
N LEU A 117 15.01 -19.25 -15.20
CA LEU A 117 13.96 -19.08 -14.19
C LEU A 117 12.52 -19.21 -14.73
N PRO A 118 12.14 -18.61 -15.88
CA PRO A 118 10.79 -18.78 -16.43
C PRO A 118 10.54 -20.21 -16.93
N ALA A 119 11.56 -20.87 -17.50
CA ALA A 119 11.45 -22.28 -17.89
C ALA A 119 11.24 -23.17 -16.66
N ALA A 120 11.97 -22.93 -15.57
CA ALA A 120 11.79 -23.63 -14.31
C ALA A 120 10.41 -23.36 -13.69
N ALA A 121 9.92 -22.12 -13.72
CA ALA A 121 8.59 -21.75 -13.26
C ALA A 121 7.49 -22.47 -14.06
N ALA A 122 7.60 -22.49 -15.40
CA ALA A 122 6.67 -23.16 -16.28
C ALA A 122 6.66 -24.69 -16.03
N LEU A 123 7.84 -25.30 -15.89
CA LEU A 123 7.97 -26.72 -15.58
C LEU A 123 7.35 -27.08 -14.22
N LEU A 124 7.60 -26.26 -13.19
CA LEU A 124 7.02 -26.47 -11.86
C LEU A 124 5.50 -26.27 -11.86
N LEU A 125 4.98 -25.30 -12.61
CA LEU A 125 3.53 -25.11 -12.77
C LEU A 125 2.89 -26.30 -13.49
N ALA A 126 3.52 -26.81 -14.55
CA ALA A 126 3.07 -27.99 -15.28
C ALA A 126 3.10 -29.25 -14.37
N LEU A 127 4.17 -29.42 -13.60
CA LEU A 127 4.29 -30.49 -12.61
C LEU A 127 3.20 -30.39 -11.54
N ALA A 128 2.99 -29.19 -10.97
CA ALA A 128 1.96 -28.96 -9.97
C ALA A 128 0.57 -29.27 -10.54
N ALA A 129 0.25 -28.80 -11.74
CA ALA A 129 -1.00 -29.11 -12.42
C ALA A 129 -1.16 -30.62 -12.65
N GLY A 130 -0.12 -31.29 -13.15
CA GLY A 130 -0.10 -32.75 -13.31
C GLY A 130 -0.36 -33.50 -12.00
N MET A 131 0.28 -33.08 -10.90
CA MET A 131 0.04 -33.68 -9.59
C MET A 131 -1.38 -33.43 -9.08
N VAL A 132 -1.92 -32.22 -9.26
CA VAL A 132 -3.31 -31.88 -8.87
C VAL A 132 -4.34 -32.74 -9.61
N PHE A 133 -4.14 -32.99 -10.90
CA PHE A 133 -5.13 -33.71 -11.69
C PHE A 133 -4.96 -35.23 -11.66
N LEU A 134 -3.72 -35.74 -11.61
CA LEU A 134 -3.40 -37.15 -11.81
C LEU A 134 -2.92 -37.88 -10.54
N TYR A 135 -2.42 -37.17 -9.53
CA TYR A 135 -1.80 -37.77 -8.34
C TYR A 135 -2.58 -37.52 -7.04
N ALA A 136 -3.07 -36.29 -6.83
CA ALA A 136 -3.85 -35.96 -5.65
C ALA A 136 -5.21 -36.69 -5.69
N PRO A 137 -5.54 -37.49 -4.65
CA PRO A 137 -6.85 -38.12 -4.56
C PRO A 137 -7.93 -37.05 -4.41
N LEU A 138 -9.15 -37.38 -4.82
CA LEU A 138 -10.30 -36.53 -4.56
C LEU A 138 -10.58 -36.50 -3.06
N ASP A 139 -10.91 -35.31 -2.56
CA ASP A 139 -11.38 -35.13 -1.21
C ASP A 139 -12.76 -35.76 -1.03
N ALA A 140 -13.00 -36.41 0.10
CA ALA A 140 -14.26 -37.12 0.36
C ALA A 140 -15.46 -36.17 0.42
N ASP A 141 -15.26 -34.94 0.92
CA ASP A 141 -16.33 -33.98 1.13
C ASP A 141 -16.51 -33.05 -0.07
N GLN A 142 -15.40 -32.63 -0.70
CA GLN A 142 -15.41 -31.62 -1.77
C GLN A 142 -15.22 -32.18 -3.20
N GLY A 143 -14.83 -33.45 -3.34
CA GLY A 143 -14.64 -34.09 -4.65
C GLY A 143 -13.70 -33.30 -5.57
N LEU A 144 -14.16 -32.98 -6.79
CA LEU A 144 -13.37 -32.21 -7.77
C LEU A 144 -13.19 -30.74 -7.42
N LEU A 145 -14.08 -30.15 -6.62
CA LEU A 145 -14.01 -28.73 -6.25
C LEU A 145 -12.76 -28.41 -5.45
N GLN A 146 -12.29 -29.38 -4.68
CA GLN A 146 -11.06 -29.33 -3.93
C GLN A 146 -9.84 -29.04 -4.83
N LYS A 147 -9.87 -29.32 -6.13
CA LYS A 147 -8.71 -29.03 -7.00
C LYS A 147 -8.40 -27.53 -7.11
N ILE A 148 -9.41 -26.66 -6.95
CA ILE A 148 -9.22 -25.19 -6.95
C ILE A 148 -8.37 -24.74 -5.76
N PHE A 149 -8.43 -25.46 -4.63
CA PHE A 149 -7.63 -25.20 -3.43
C PHE A 149 -6.13 -25.09 -3.74
N TYR A 150 -5.61 -25.99 -4.58
CA TYR A 150 -4.18 -26.03 -4.94
C TYR A 150 -3.72 -24.86 -5.80
N LEU A 151 -4.64 -24.09 -6.37
CA LEU A 151 -4.34 -22.84 -7.06
C LEU A 151 -4.57 -21.66 -6.12
N HIS A 152 -5.77 -21.59 -5.52
CA HIS A 152 -6.23 -20.46 -4.73
C HIS A 152 -5.36 -20.21 -3.49
N VAL A 153 -5.08 -21.24 -2.69
CA VAL A 153 -4.38 -21.06 -1.41
C VAL A 153 -2.90 -20.73 -1.59
N PRO A 154 -2.14 -21.40 -2.46
CA PRO A 154 -0.80 -20.95 -2.82
C PRO A 154 -0.74 -19.51 -3.31
N MET A 155 -1.70 -19.09 -4.13
CA MET A 155 -1.79 -17.71 -4.62
C MET A 155 -2.01 -16.72 -3.47
N ALA A 156 -2.90 -17.04 -2.52
CA ALA A 156 -3.18 -16.22 -1.35
C ALA A 156 -1.96 -16.08 -0.43
N ILE A 157 -1.27 -17.19 -0.13
CA ILE A 157 -0.06 -17.19 0.71
C ILE A 157 1.03 -16.33 0.06
N VAL A 158 1.30 -16.55 -1.24
CA VAL A 158 2.35 -15.82 -1.95
C VAL A 158 2.02 -14.33 -2.08
N ALA A 159 0.76 -13.96 -2.31
CA ALA A 159 0.32 -12.56 -2.32
C ALA A 159 0.54 -11.88 -0.96
N LEU A 160 0.13 -12.53 0.14
CA LEU A 160 0.33 -11.99 1.49
C LEU A 160 1.82 -11.87 1.85
N CYS A 161 2.63 -12.87 1.51
CA CYS A 161 4.09 -12.79 1.67
C CYS A 161 4.69 -11.65 0.85
N GLY A 162 4.18 -11.42 -0.37
CA GLY A 162 4.59 -10.32 -1.23
C GLY A 162 4.24 -8.94 -0.65
N PHE A 163 3.06 -8.78 -0.04
CA PHE A 163 2.70 -7.56 0.71
C PHE A 163 3.64 -7.29 1.88
N ILE A 164 3.98 -8.32 2.68
CA ILE A 164 4.98 -8.20 3.76
C ILE A 164 6.34 -7.81 3.21
N ALA A 165 6.81 -8.47 2.15
CA ALA A 165 8.08 -8.14 1.51
C ALA A 165 8.09 -6.70 0.99
N GLY A 166 6.98 -6.23 0.42
CA GLY A 166 6.78 -4.83 0.01
C GLY A 166 6.91 -3.84 1.18
N GLY A 167 6.32 -4.16 2.33
CA GLY A 167 6.48 -3.40 3.58
C GLY A 167 7.92 -3.40 4.10
N VAL A 168 8.61 -4.55 4.09
CA VAL A 168 10.02 -4.64 4.48
C VAL A 168 10.90 -3.78 3.58
N PHE A 169 10.71 -3.83 2.26
CA PHE A 169 11.43 -2.96 1.33
C PHE A 169 11.12 -1.48 1.57
N ALA A 170 9.89 -1.14 1.94
CA ALA A 170 9.52 0.23 2.31
C ALA A 170 10.23 0.71 3.60
N VAL A 171 10.38 -0.15 4.62
CA VAL A 171 11.22 0.17 5.80
C VAL A 171 12.66 0.47 5.39
N GLN A 172 13.22 -0.37 4.50
CA GLN A 172 14.59 -0.17 4.01
C GLN A 172 14.71 1.12 3.19
N GLN A 173 13.68 1.49 2.43
CA GLN A 173 13.63 2.77 1.74
C GLN A 173 13.62 3.94 2.72
N LEU A 174 12.84 3.90 3.79
CA LEU A 174 12.82 4.98 4.79
C LEU A 174 14.16 5.14 5.52
N ARG A 175 14.86 4.02 5.77
CA ARG A 175 16.18 4.02 6.42
C ARG A 175 17.30 4.52 5.53
N THR A 176 17.33 4.08 4.27
CA THR A 176 18.46 4.32 3.35
C THR A 176 18.21 5.46 2.36
N ARG A 177 16.95 5.85 2.16
CA ARG A 177 16.49 6.80 1.14
C ARG A 177 16.91 6.41 -0.30
N SER A 178 17.19 5.13 -0.56
CA SER A 178 17.61 4.63 -1.88
C SER A 178 16.44 4.23 -2.77
N ARG A 179 16.33 4.87 -3.93
CA ARG A 179 15.32 4.57 -4.97
C ARG A 179 15.23 3.09 -5.37
N VAL A 180 16.27 2.29 -5.12
CA VAL A 180 16.26 0.85 -5.35
C VAL A 180 15.28 0.13 -4.43
N TRP A 181 15.25 0.47 -3.15
CA TRP A 181 14.33 -0.15 -2.19
C TRP A 181 12.89 0.29 -2.42
N ASP A 182 12.70 1.55 -2.80
CA ASP A 182 11.40 2.07 -3.25
C ASP A 182 10.86 1.31 -4.46
N LEU A 183 11.68 1.11 -5.50
CA LEU A 183 11.29 0.32 -6.68
C LEU A 183 10.95 -1.13 -6.33
N ARG A 184 11.73 -1.78 -5.45
CA ARG A 184 11.45 -3.14 -4.98
C ARG A 184 10.13 -3.22 -4.22
N SER A 185 9.86 -2.24 -3.34
CA SER A 185 8.60 -2.14 -2.61
C SER A 185 7.40 -2.01 -3.56
N TYR A 186 7.50 -1.09 -4.52
CA TYR A 186 6.50 -0.89 -5.56
C TYR A 186 6.20 -2.16 -6.34
N ILE A 187 7.23 -2.85 -6.86
CA ILE A 187 7.06 -4.05 -7.68
C ILE A 187 6.43 -5.19 -6.85
N ALA A 188 6.88 -5.38 -5.60
CA ALA A 188 6.35 -6.42 -4.73
C ALA A 188 4.85 -6.20 -4.48
N ILE A 189 4.45 -4.98 -4.13
CA ILE A 189 3.04 -4.64 -3.89
C ILE A 189 2.23 -4.79 -5.17
N HIS A 190 2.73 -4.31 -6.31
CA HIS A 190 2.03 -4.38 -7.58
C HIS A 190 1.74 -5.82 -8.02
N LEU A 191 2.74 -6.71 -7.94
CA LEU A 191 2.55 -8.13 -8.25
C LEU A 191 1.61 -8.82 -7.26
N SER A 192 1.71 -8.46 -5.98
CA SER A 192 0.83 -9.01 -4.93
C SER A 192 -0.62 -8.57 -5.11
N LEU A 193 -0.88 -7.37 -5.63
CA LEU A 193 -2.23 -6.92 -6.00
C LEU A 193 -2.79 -7.75 -7.16
N ILE A 194 -2.00 -8.04 -8.19
CA ILE A 194 -2.43 -8.88 -9.32
C ILE A 194 -2.81 -10.28 -8.82
N LEU A 195 -1.96 -10.89 -8.00
CA LEU A 195 -2.28 -12.18 -7.37
C LEU A 195 -3.49 -12.05 -6.44
N GLY A 196 -3.62 -10.95 -5.70
CA GLY A 196 -4.75 -10.67 -4.82
C GLY A 196 -6.10 -10.61 -5.55
N VAL A 197 -6.15 -9.99 -6.74
CA VAL A 197 -7.33 -10.05 -7.61
C VAL A 197 -7.63 -11.50 -7.99
N GLY A 198 -6.61 -12.26 -8.40
CA GLY A 198 -6.75 -13.69 -8.70
C GLY A 198 -7.28 -14.50 -7.51
N VAL A 199 -6.85 -14.18 -6.29
CA VAL A 199 -7.33 -14.80 -5.04
C VAL A 199 -8.80 -14.48 -4.82
N LEU A 200 -9.24 -13.23 -4.98
CA LEU A 200 -10.65 -12.86 -4.84
C LEU A 200 -11.53 -13.59 -5.87
N VAL A 201 -11.10 -13.62 -7.14
CA VAL A 201 -11.84 -14.30 -8.21
C VAL A 201 -11.93 -15.81 -7.96
N THR A 202 -10.78 -16.46 -7.75
CA THR A 202 -10.75 -17.92 -7.51
C THR A 202 -11.43 -18.30 -6.20
N GLY A 203 -11.35 -17.46 -5.18
CA GLY A 203 -12.02 -17.64 -3.89
C GLY A 203 -13.53 -17.55 -4.02
N SER A 204 -14.05 -16.56 -4.76
CA SER A 204 -15.49 -16.44 -5.02
C SER A 204 -16.03 -17.60 -5.86
N ILE A 205 -15.28 -18.09 -6.84
CA ILE A 205 -15.65 -19.30 -7.60
C ILE A 205 -15.71 -20.53 -6.68
N TRP A 206 -14.70 -20.70 -5.81
CA TRP A 206 -14.67 -21.81 -4.87
C TRP A 206 -15.80 -21.72 -3.84
N ALA A 207 -16.08 -20.53 -3.28
CA ALA A 207 -17.18 -20.31 -2.35
C ALA A 207 -18.54 -20.62 -2.99
N ARG A 208 -18.76 -20.20 -4.24
CA ARG A 208 -20.01 -20.49 -4.97
C ARG A 208 -20.18 -21.98 -5.18
N ALA A 209 -19.10 -22.70 -5.49
CA ALA A 209 -19.16 -24.12 -5.73
C ALA A 209 -19.30 -24.94 -4.42
N ALA A 210 -18.64 -24.53 -3.34
CA ALA A 210 -18.64 -25.26 -2.07
C ALA A 210 -19.89 -24.99 -1.22
N TRP A 211 -20.37 -23.74 -1.17
CA TRP A 211 -21.44 -23.31 -0.25
C TRP A 211 -22.65 -22.70 -0.96
N GLY A 212 -22.62 -22.57 -2.28
CA GLY A 212 -23.71 -21.96 -3.05
C GLY A 212 -23.70 -20.42 -3.03
N HIS A 213 -22.76 -19.76 -2.36
CA HIS A 213 -22.70 -18.29 -2.26
C HIS A 213 -21.37 -17.75 -2.81
N TRP A 214 -21.40 -16.65 -3.57
CA TRP A 214 -20.19 -16.02 -4.11
C TRP A 214 -19.33 -15.31 -3.05
N TRP A 215 -19.97 -14.87 -1.97
CA TRP A 215 -19.34 -14.15 -0.87
C TRP A 215 -20.16 -14.29 0.40
N VAL A 216 -19.48 -14.39 1.54
CA VAL A 216 -20.08 -14.44 2.87
C VAL A 216 -19.42 -13.36 3.73
N TRP A 217 -20.20 -12.38 4.16
CA TRP A 217 -19.70 -11.25 4.95
C TRP A 217 -19.42 -11.61 6.41
N ASP A 218 -20.09 -12.63 6.93
CA ASP A 218 -19.90 -13.09 8.32
C ASP A 218 -18.64 -13.95 8.49
N GLU A 219 -17.98 -14.34 7.39
CA GLU A 219 -16.78 -15.16 7.43
C GLU A 219 -15.52 -14.26 7.55
N PRO A 220 -14.82 -14.28 8.69
CA PRO A 220 -13.72 -13.37 8.97
C PRO A 220 -12.57 -13.50 7.97
N THR A 221 -12.33 -14.70 7.43
CA THR A 221 -11.26 -14.98 6.47
C THR A 221 -11.44 -14.22 5.15
N LEU A 222 -12.68 -14.17 4.65
CA LEU A 222 -13.00 -13.48 3.40
C LEU A 222 -12.88 -11.97 3.58
N VAL A 223 -13.50 -11.43 4.64
CA VAL A 223 -13.53 -9.98 4.88
C VAL A 223 -12.15 -9.44 5.25
N SER A 224 -11.39 -10.13 6.09
CA SER A 224 -10.05 -9.68 6.49
C SER A 224 -9.09 -9.61 5.29
N PHE A 225 -9.11 -10.62 4.41
CA PHE A 225 -8.30 -10.58 3.19
C PHE A 225 -8.74 -9.43 2.27
N LEU A 226 -10.05 -9.22 2.10
CA LEU A 226 -10.58 -8.11 1.30
C LEU A 226 -10.13 -6.75 1.85
N VAL A 227 -10.15 -6.55 3.18
CA VAL A 227 -9.68 -5.32 3.81
C VAL A 227 -8.20 -5.08 3.54
N VAL A 228 -7.35 -6.11 3.70
CA VAL A 228 -5.91 -6.01 3.37
C VAL A 228 -5.73 -5.69 1.88
N PHE A 229 -6.46 -6.37 1.01
CA PHE A 229 -6.39 -6.13 -0.43
C PHE A 229 -6.77 -4.69 -0.79
N LEU A 230 -7.90 -4.18 -0.29
CA LEU A 230 -8.36 -2.82 -0.55
C LEU A 230 -7.38 -1.78 0.00
N LEU A 231 -6.81 -2.04 1.18
CA LEU A 231 -5.77 -1.18 1.75
C LEU A 231 -4.58 -1.08 0.81
N PHE A 232 -4.07 -2.20 0.28
CA PHE A 232 -3.01 -2.16 -0.72
C PHE A 232 -3.48 -1.64 -2.08
N ALA A 233 -4.74 -1.77 -2.47
CA ALA A 233 -5.25 -1.23 -3.72
C ALA A 233 -5.18 0.31 -3.75
N CYS A 234 -5.36 0.95 -2.59
CA CYS A 234 -5.18 2.39 -2.41
C CYS A 234 -3.71 2.85 -2.51
N TYR A 235 -2.73 1.94 -2.46
CA TYR A 235 -1.30 2.29 -2.56
C TYR A 235 -0.97 2.97 -3.90
N GLN A 236 -1.47 2.43 -5.00
CA GLN A 236 -1.07 2.85 -6.35
C GLN A 236 -1.61 4.25 -6.70
N PRO A 237 -2.90 4.57 -6.49
CA PRO A 237 -3.42 5.92 -6.71
C PRO A 237 -2.74 6.95 -5.80
N LEU A 238 -2.52 6.63 -4.52
CA LEU A 238 -1.81 7.50 -3.57
C LEU A 238 -0.40 7.81 -4.05
N ARG A 239 0.31 6.81 -4.57
CA ARG A 239 1.67 7.00 -5.07
C ARG A 239 1.67 7.95 -6.28
N PHE A 240 0.79 7.72 -7.25
CA PHE A 240 0.79 8.52 -8.49
C PHE A 240 0.17 9.91 -8.36
N SER A 241 -0.52 10.23 -7.25
CA SER A 241 -1.01 11.59 -6.99
C SER A 241 0.08 12.57 -6.52
N ILE A 242 1.28 12.08 -6.20
CA ILE A 242 2.39 12.90 -5.71
C ILE A 242 3.43 13.08 -6.83
N GLU A 243 3.66 14.34 -7.20
CA GLU A 243 4.57 14.73 -8.30
C GLU A 243 6.05 14.62 -7.92
N ASP A 244 6.41 15.12 -6.73
CA ASP A 244 7.80 15.07 -6.26
C ASP A 244 8.23 13.62 -5.98
N PRO A 245 9.23 13.06 -6.70
CA PRO A 245 9.62 11.67 -6.57
C PRO A 245 10.11 11.28 -5.17
N GLU A 246 10.70 12.22 -4.43
CA GLU A 246 11.21 11.95 -3.08
C GLU A 246 10.10 11.89 -2.05
N ARG A 247 9.18 12.87 -2.07
CA ARG A 247 7.94 12.83 -1.27
C ARG A 247 7.09 11.63 -1.63
N GLN A 248 6.96 11.32 -2.91
CA GLN A 248 6.24 10.14 -3.41
C GLN A 248 6.78 8.87 -2.75
N ALA A 249 8.09 8.63 -2.85
CA ALA A 249 8.72 7.44 -2.28
C ALA A 249 8.56 7.36 -0.76
N ARG A 250 8.65 8.50 -0.05
CA ARG A 250 8.47 8.55 1.41
C ARG A 250 7.05 8.24 1.84
N TYR A 251 6.05 8.92 1.29
CA TYR A 251 4.65 8.72 1.67
C TYR A 251 4.14 7.34 1.26
N ALA A 252 4.51 6.86 0.06
CA ALA A 252 4.21 5.50 -0.36
C ALA A 252 4.85 4.46 0.57
N SER A 253 6.10 4.68 1.00
CA SER A 253 6.77 3.76 1.94
C SER A 253 6.10 3.74 3.31
N VAL A 254 5.73 4.88 3.87
CA VAL A 254 4.98 4.94 5.14
C VAL A 254 3.67 4.17 5.02
N PHE A 255 2.90 4.42 3.96
CA PHE A 255 1.66 3.71 3.71
C PHE A 255 1.88 2.19 3.58
N ALA A 256 2.88 1.76 2.80
CA ALA A 256 3.20 0.34 2.63
C ALA A 256 3.58 -0.35 3.94
N VAL A 257 4.32 0.32 4.82
CA VAL A 257 4.68 -0.21 6.15
C VAL A 257 3.42 -0.36 7.01
N THR A 258 2.58 0.67 7.07
CA THR A 258 1.31 0.62 7.79
C THR A 258 0.43 -0.51 7.26
N ALA A 259 0.25 -0.61 5.95
CA ALA A 259 -0.55 -1.65 5.31
C ALA A 259 0.00 -3.07 5.54
N ALA A 260 1.33 -3.24 5.50
CA ALA A 260 1.95 -4.53 5.79
C ALA A 260 1.74 -4.96 7.25
N ALA A 261 1.64 -4.03 8.19
CA ALA A 261 1.31 -4.36 9.59
C ALA A 261 -0.12 -4.91 9.77
N PHE A 262 -1.04 -4.64 8.83
CA PHE A 262 -2.37 -5.25 8.84
C PHE A 262 -2.36 -6.72 8.38
N VAL A 263 -1.31 -7.20 7.70
CA VAL A 263 -1.23 -8.60 7.28
C VAL A 263 -1.12 -9.58 8.47
N PRO A 264 -0.25 -9.37 9.48
CA PRO A 264 -0.27 -10.16 10.71
C PRO A 264 -1.58 -10.03 11.48
N VAL A 265 -2.18 -8.83 11.50
CA VAL A 265 -3.49 -8.60 12.14
C VAL A 265 -4.57 -9.44 11.44
N ASN A 266 -4.54 -9.52 10.12
CA ASN A 266 -5.41 -10.40 9.34
C ASN A 266 -5.25 -11.87 9.77
N PHE A 267 -4.02 -12.38 9.90
CA PHE A 267 -3.78 -13.73 10.40
C PHE A 267 -4.29 -13.94 11.83
N LEU A 268 -4.09 -12.96 12.71
CA LEU A 268 -4.55 -13.02 14.09
C LEU A 268 -6.09 -13.00 14.15
N ALA A 269 -6.74 -12.12 13.41
CA ALA A 269 -8.18 -11.99 13.33
C ALA A 269 -8.84 -13.30 12.88
N VAL A 270 -8.30 -13.93 11.83
CA VAL A 270 -8.79 -15.23 11.33
C VAL A 270 -8.63 -16.34 12.38
N ARG A 271 -7.53 -16.34 13.15
CA ARG A 271 -7.29 -17.37 14.17
C ARG A 271 -8.14 -17.19 15.42
N LEU A 272 -8.36 -15.96 15.86
CA LEU A 272 -9.14 -15.63 17.06
C LEU A 272 -10.65 -15.69 16.83
N ALA A 273 -11.12 -15.40 15.62
CA ALA A 273 -12.54 -15.48 15.31
C ALA A 273 -13.01 -16.94 15.26
N GLN A 274 -14.30 -17.17 15.50
CA GLN A 274 -14.93 -18.46 15.19
C GLN A 274 -15.14 -18.48 13.67
N GLY A 275 -14.53 -19.45 12.97
CA GLY A 275 -14.79 -19.64 11.54
C GLY A 275 -16.08 -20.43 11.38
N TYR A 276 -16.97 -19.98 10.49
CA TYR A 276 -18.27 -20.63 10.30
C TYR A 276 -18.23 -21.64 9.16
N VAL A 277 -17.51 -21.34 8.08
CA VAL A 277 -17.55 -22.17 6.86
C VAL A 277 -16.18 -22.34 6.21
N HIS A 278 -15.20 -21.47 6.48
CA HIS A 278 -13.89 -21.52 5.82
C HIS A 278 -12.93 -22.55 6.44
N PRO A 279 -12.41 -23.54 5.67
CA PRO A 279 -11.45 -24.51 6.17
C PRO A 279 -10.12 -23.86 6.58
N ARG A 280 -9.58 -24.24 7.74
CA ARG A 280 -8.27 -23.77 8.21
C ARG A 280 -7.19 -24.79 7.85
N VAL A 281 -6.37 -24.45 6.87
CA VAL A 281 -5.35 -25.37 6.34
C VAL A 281 -3.98 -25.27 7.02
N LEU A 282 -3.70 -24.16 7.70
CA LEU A 282 -2.47 -23.95 8.49
C LEU A 282 -2.75 -24.10 10.00
N THR A 283 -3.23 -25.27 10.41
CA THR A 283 -3.39 -25.64 11.83
C THR A 283 -2.18 -26.44 12.32
N THR A 284 -1.91 -26.36 13.63
CA THR A 284 -0.83 -27.09 14.31
C THR A 284 -0.96 -28.61 14.22
N ALA A 285 -2.14 -29.13 13.88
CA ALA A 285 -2.39 -30.55 13.65
C ALA A 285 -2.06 -31.01 12.22
N GLY A 286 -1.68 -30.09 11.31
CA GLY A 286 -1.69 -30.34 9.89
C GLY A 286 -3.14 -30.49 9.42
N GLY A 287 -3.65 -29.55 8.61
CA GLY A 287 -5.00 -29.68 8.05
C GLY A 287 -5.22 -31.11 7.54
N HIS A 288 -6.44 -31.65 7.69
CA HIS A 288 -6.84 -33.05 7.47
C HIS A 288 -6.55 -33.53 6.03
N MET A 289 -5.28 -33.63 5.65
CA MET A 289 -4.80 -33.86 4.30
C MET A 289 -3.94 -35.12 4.32
N THR A 290 -4.25 -36.04 3.41
CA THR A 290 -3.42 -37.21 3.17
C THR A 290 -2.01 -36.79 2.72
N GLY A 291 -1.04 -37.70 2.85
CA GLY A 291 0.34 -37.42 2.44
C GLY A 291 0.47 -36.94 0.99
N ALA A 292 -0.30 -37.55 0.08
CA ALA A 292 -0.34 -37.17 -1.34
C ALA A 292 -0.91 -35.75 -1.56
N MET A 293 -2.00 -35.41 -0.86
CA MET A 293 -2.60 -34.09 -0.93
C MET A 293 -1.64 -33.01 -0.39
N ARG A 294 -0.94 -33.30 0.72
CA ARG A 294 0.02 -32.38 1.33
C ARG A 294 1.26 -32.15 0.45
N LEU A 295 1.81 -33.22 -0.15
CA LEU A 295 2.92 -33.09 -1.09
C LEU A 295 2.53 -32.23 -2.29
N THR A 296 1.37 -32.51 -2.89
CA THR A 296 0.84 -31.74 -4.02
C THR A 296 0.68 -30.26 -3.68
N PHE A 297 0.18 -29.96 -2.47
CA PHE A 297 0.08 -28.59 -1.98
C PHE A 297 1.43 -27.88 -1.88
N TYR A 298 2.46 -28.53 -1.32
CA TYR A 298 3.79 -27.92 -1.23
C TYR A 298 4.44 -27.70 -2.59
N ILE A 299 4.25 -28.62 -3.55
CA ILE A 299 4.72 -28.44 -4.92
C ILE A 299 3.99 -27.28 -5.60
N ALA A 300 2.67 -27.15 -5.41
CA ALA A 300 1.91 -26.01 -5.92
C ALA A 300 2.34 -24.67 -5.27
N LEU A 301 2.60 -24.67 -3.96
CA LEU A 301 3.13 -23.51 -3.24
C LEU A 301 4.52 -23.11 -3.74
N LEU A 302 5.40 -24.09 -3.96
CA LEU A 302 6.72 -23.87 -4.53
C LEU A 302 6.62 -23.31 -5.95
N ALA A 303 5.77 -23.90 -6.80
CA ALA A 303 5.54 -23.44 -8.16
C ALA A 303 5.05 -21.98 -8.20
N MET A 304 4.06 -21.63 -7.37
CA MET A 304 3.55 -20.26 -7.26
C MET A 304 4.61 -19.28 -6.72
N THR A 305 5.43 -19.71 -5.76
CA THR A 305 6.53 -18.90 -5.21
C THR A 305 7.60 -18.64 -6.28
N VAL A 306 8.00 -19.67 -7.03
CA VAL A 306 8.98 -19.55 -8.11
C VAL A 306 8.43 -18.66 -9.23
N LEU A 307 7.15 -18.78 -9.57
CA LEU A 307 6.48 -17.89 -10.51
C LEU A 307 6.56 -16.43 -10.03
N TYR A 308 6.17 -16.15 -8.78
CA TYR A 308 6.21 -14.80 -8.22
C TYR A 308 7.63 -14.21 -8.22
N VAL A 309 8.63 -14.99 -7.79
CA VAL A 309 10.04 -14.55 -7.81
C VAL A 309 10.51 -14.30 -9.25
N THR A 310 10.07 -15.11 -10.20
CA THR A 310 10.39 -14.93 -11.63
C THR A 310 9.81 -13.62 -12.15
N LEU A 311 8.52 -13.37 -11.91
CA LEU A 311 7.85 -12.13 -12.31
C LEU A 311 8.48 -10.91 -11.63
N PHE A 312 8.80 -10.99 -10.34
CA PHE A 312 9.46 -9.93 -9.59
C PHE A 312 10.83 -9.58 -10.18
N ARG A 313 11.65 -10.59 -10.50
CA ARG A 313 12.95 -10.38 -11.11
C ARG A 313 12.86 -9.87 -12.54
N ALA A 314 11.89 -10.37 -13.32
CA ALA A 314 11.65 -9.91 -14.68
C ALA A 314 11.20 -8.44 -14.71
N GLU A 315 10.30 -8.04 -13.80
CA GLU A 315 9.84 -6.66 -13.69
C GLU A 315 10.95 -5.71 -13.26
N ILE A 316 11.80 -6.11 -12.30
CA ILE A 316 13.00 -5.34 -11.94
C ILE A 316 13.92 -5.14 -13.15
N ALA A 317 14.19 -6.20 -13.90
CA ALA A 317 15.04 -6.16 -15.09
C ALA A 317 14.43 -5.22 -16.15
N SER A 318 13.15 -5.37 -16.44
CA SER A 318 12.39 -4.54 -17.38
C SER A 318 12.46 -3.05 -17.03
N LYS A 319 12.19 -2.69 -15.76
CA LYS A 319 12.25 -1.28 -15.30
C LYS A 319 13.66 -0.71 -15.37
N ARG A 320 14.68 -1.49 -14.99
CA ARG A 320 16.08 -1.06 -15.08
C ARG A 320 16.49 -0.80 -16.52
N ASP A 321 16.18 -1.73 -17.42
CA ASP A 321 16.56 -1.63 -18.82
C ASP A 321 15.82 -0.47 -19.52
N ALA A 322 14.55 -0.23 -19.17
CA ALA A 322 13.81 0.94 -19.62
C ALA A 322 14.43 2.27 -19.14
N ILE A 323 14.93 2.34 -17.90
CA ILE A 323 15.63 3.52 -17.38
C ILE A 323 16.95 3.75 -18.13
N ARG A 324 17.73 2.68 -18.36
CA ARG A 324 19.00 2.76 -19.11
C ARG A 324 18.78 3.23 -20.54
N LEU A 325 17.78 2.70 -21.23
CA LEU A 325 17.43 3.11 -22.58
C LEU A 325 17.05 4.60 -22.65
N ARG A 326 16.22 5.07 -21.71
CA ARG A 326 15.84 6.50 -21.65
C ARG A 326 17.05 7.42 -21.42
N ARG A 327 18.02 6.99 -20.61
CA ARG A 327 19.25 7.76 -20.38
C ARG A 327 20.16 7.77 -21.59
N ALA A 328 20.38 6.61 -22.22
CA ALA A 328 21.17 6.51 -23.44
C ALA A 328 20.60 7.37 -24.56
N ARG A 329 19.27 7.35 -24.73
CA ARG A 329 18.56 8.21 -25.69
C ARG A 329 18.78 9.70 -25.42
N ARG A 330 18.63 10.16 -24.17
CA ARG A 330 18.88 11.56 -23.81
C ARG A 330 20.34 11.98 -24.01
N ALA A 331 21.29 11.09 -23.76
CA ALA A 331 22.70 11.37 -23.98
C ALA A 331 23.03 11.51 -25.48
N LEU A 332 22.41 10.68 -26.32
CA LEU A 332 22.52 10.79 -27.78
C LEU A 332 21.90 12.10 -28.27
N GLU A 333 20.67 12.41 -27.86
CA GLU A 333 19.98 13.67 -28.22
C GLU A 333 20.79 14.90 -27.80
N ALA A 334 21.45 14.86 -26.64
CA ALA A 334 22.34 15.94 -26.18
C ALA A 334 23.65 16.03 -26.98
N ALA A 335 24.21 14.89 -27.41
CA ALA A 335 25.41 14.86 -28.24
C ALA A 335 25.12 15.36 -29.67
N GLU A 336 23.97 14.99 -30.24
CA GLU A 336 23.49 15.48 -31.53
C GLU A 336 23.21 16.99 -31.48
N ALA A 337 22.63 17.50 -30.39
CA ALA A 337 22.40 18.94 -30.22
C ALA A 337 23.70 19.75 -30.03
N ALA A 338 24.82 19.09 -29.69
CA ALA A 338 26.12 19.73 -29.50
C ALA A 338 27.01 19.66 -30.76
N ALA A 339 26.62 18.89 -31.78
CA ALA A 339 27.33 18.71 -33.05
C ALA A 339 26.81 19.68 -34.12
#